data_AF-A0A1G1T5Q6-F1
#
_entry.id   AF-A0A1G1T5Q6-F1
#
_cell.length_a   1.000
_cell.length_b   1.000
_cell.length_c   1.000
_cell.angle_alpha   90.00
_cell.angle_beta   90.00
_cell.angle_gamma   90.00
#
_symmetry.space_group_name_H-M   'P 1'
#
loop_
_entity.id
_entity.type
_entity.pdbx_description
1 polymer ?
#
loop_
_entity_poly.entity_id
_entity_poly.type
_entity_poly.pdbx_seq_one_letter_code
_entity_poly.pdbx_strand_id
1 'polypeptide(L)' 'MVTDAAGQDWLACHAIDPRQPTFDAIDDSEGHSRRVLVLDKLDYAEGWPVVAGSSPSREPRPAPVGR' A
#
# COMPACT_ATOMS: atom_id res chain seq x y z
N MET A 1 -4.22 6.75 6.96
CA MET A 1 -3.33 7.78 6.38
C MET A 1 -2.19 8.05 7.36
N VAL A 2 -0.99 8.30 6.86
CA VAL A 2 0.22 8.59 7.65
C VAL A 2 0.99 9.71 6.95
N THR A 3 1.49 10.68 7.70
CA THR A 3 2.33 11.77 7.17
C THR A 3 3.81 11.48 7.48
N ASP A 4 4.69 11.60 6.49
CA ASP A 4 6.12 11.36 6.67
C ASP A 4 6.89 12.60 7.16
N ALA A 5 8.20 12.46 7.38
CA ALA A 5 9.03 13.55 7.92
C ALA A 5 9.18 14.75 6.96
N ALA A 6 8.86 14.60 5.67
CA ALA A 6 8.85 15.67 4.69
C ALA A 6 7.46 16.34 4.55
N GLY A 7 6.46 15.89 5.33
CA GLY A 7 5.10 16.41 5.28
C GLY A 7 4.24 15.79 4.16
N GLN A 8 4.68 14.70 3.53
CA GLN A 8 3.91 13.99 2.52
C GLN A 8 2.92 13.02 3.17
N ASP A 9 1.67 13.03 2.71
CA ASP A 9 0.64 12.07 3.14
C ASP A 9 0.68 10.77 2.33
N TRP A 10 0.48 9.66 3.02
CA TRP A 10 0.48 8.31 2.49
C TRP A 10 -0.76 7.54 2.93
N LEU A 11 -1.33 6.77 2.02
CA LEU A 11 -2.40 5.81 2.29
C LEU A 11 -1.78 4.47 2.67
N ALA A 12 -1.92 4.08 3.93
CA ALA A 12 -1.60 2.72 4.38
C ALA A 12 -2.84 1.82 4.23
N CYS A 13 -2.71 0.75 3.44
CA CYS A 13 -3.80 -0.18 3.15
C CYS A 13 -3.30 -1.62 3.25
N HIS A 14 -4.21 -2.56 3.51
CA HIS A 14 -3.92 -3.97 3.31
C HIS A 14 -4.32 -4.39 1.89
N ALA A 15 -3.47 -5.14 1.20
CA ALA A 15 -3.70 -5.59 -0.17
C ALA A 15 -3.45 -7.10 -0.29
N ILE A 16 -4.10 -7.73 -1.28
CA ILE A 16 -3.91 -9.15 -1.63
C ILE A 16 -3.64 -9.24 -3.14
N ASP A 17 -2.73 -10.14 -3.57
CA ASP A 17 -2.54 -10.40 -5.00
C ASP A 17 -3.73 -11.23 -5.54
N PRO A 18 -4.56 -10.67 -6.45
CA PRO A 18 -5.73 -11.38 -6.96
C PRO A 18 -5.37 -12.61 -7.81
N ARG A 19 -4.14 -12.72 -8.32
CA ARG A 19 -3.67 -13.93 -9.05
C ARG A 19 -3.46 -15.12 -8.11
N GLN A 20 -3.39 -14.84 -6.82
CA GLN A 20 -3.14 -15.80 -5.77
C GLN A 20 -4.02 -15.49 -4.54
N PRO A 21 -5.35 -15.71 -4.62
CA PRO A 21 -6.28 -15.20 -3.61
C PRO A 21 -6.61 -16.18 -2.48
N THR A 22 -6.37 -17.49 -2.64
CA THR A 22 -6.77 -18.54 -1.66
C THR A 22 -5.68 -18.85 -0.62
N PHE A 23 -5.92 -19.75 0.34
CA PHE A 23 -4.90 -20.15 1.33
C PHE A 23 -4.06 -21.35 0.89
N ASP A 24 -4.49 -22.10 -0.14
CA ASP A 24 -3.86 -23.37 -0.55
C ASP A 24 -2.40 -23.23 -1.05
N ALA A 25 -1.88 -22.01 -1.07
CA ALA A 25 -0.54 -21.64 -1.55
C ALA A 25 0.31 -20.93 -0.47
N ILE A 26 -0.08 -21.01 0.80
CA ILE A 26 0.73 -20.62 1.97
C ILE A 26 0.49 -21.62 3.10
N ASP A 27 1.56 -22.08 3.74
CA ASP A 27 1.51 -22.93 4.94
C ASP A 27 1.93 -22.13 6.19
N ASP A 28 1.95 -22.78 7.35
CA ASP A 28 2.30 -22.14 8.63
C ASP A 28 3.70 -21.49 8.64
N SER A 29 4.59 -21.85 7.70
CA SER A 29 5.91 -21.22 7.57
C SER A 29 5.85 -19.84 6.88
N GLU A 30 4.81 -19.58 6.08
CA GLU A 30 4.62 -18.34 5.32
C GLU A 30 3.58 -17.39 5.98
N GLY A 31 2.98 -17.81 7.09
CA GLY A 31 2.06 -17.03 7.93
C GLY A 31 0.57 -17.20 7.61
N HIS A 32 -0.29 -16.75 8.53
CA HIS A 32 -1.75 -16.94 8.45
C HIS A 32 -2.49 -15.89 7.58
N SER A 33 -1.83 -15.12 6.72
CA SER A 33 -2.48 -14.14 5.84
C SER A 33 -1.59 -13.73 4.67
N ARG A 34 -2.12 -13.79 3.44
CA ARG A 34 -1.49 -13.20 2.24
C ARG A 34 -1.67 -11.69 2.11
N ARG A 35 -2.42 -11.07 3.02
CA ARG A 35 -2.60 -9.62 3.00
C ARG A 35 -1.31 -8.95 3.46
N VAL A 36 -0.71 -8.19 2.57
CA VAL A 36 0.45 -7.36 2.87
C VAL A 36 -0.01 -5.94 3.18
N LEU A 37 0.78 -5.22 3.97
CA LEU A 37 0.61 -3.78 4.10
C LEU A 37 1.28 -3.09 2.90
N VAL A 38 0.54 -2.20 2.23
CA VAL A 38 1.03 -1.33 1.16
C VAL A 38 0.91 0.13 1.55
N LEU A 39 1.79 0.95 0.99
CA LEU A 39 1.82 2.40 1.15
C LEU A 39 1.77 3.06 -0.22
N ASP A 40 0.73 3.85 -0.47
CA ASP A 40 0.59 4.66 -1.68
C ASP A 40 0.69 6.15 -1.34
N LYS A 41 1.45 6.90 -2.14
CA LYS A 41 1.55 8.35 -2.01
C LYS A 41 0.20 9.00 -2.34
N LEU A 42 -0.24 9.94 -1.51
CA LEU A 42 -1.44 10.73 -1.78
C LEU A 42 -1.08 12.07 -2.42
N ASP A 43 -1.73 12.36 -3.54
CA ASP A 43 -1.82 13.71 -4.10
C ASP A 43 -3.18 14.32 -3.75
N TYR A 44 -3.37 15.61 -4.02
CA TYR A 44 -4.63 16.31 -3.74
C TYR A 44 -5.15 16.99 -5.01
N ALA A 45 -6.40 16.71 -5.35
CA ALA A 45 -7.11 17.33 -6.47
C ALA A 45 -8.45 17.88 -5.96
N GLU A 46 -8.71 19.18 -6.16
CA GLU A 46 -9.91 19.86 -5.64
C GLU A 46 -10.15 19.63 -4.13
N GLY A 47 -9.07 19.56 -3.36
CA GLY A 47 -9.10 19.31 -1.91
C GLY A 47 -9.34 17.85 -1.50
N TRP A 48 -9.52 16.93 -2.45
CA TRP A 48 -9.70 15.50 -2.17
C TRP A 48 -8.40 14.71 -2.36
N PRO A 49 -8.11 13.74 -1.47
CA PRO A 49 -6.95 12.88 -1.61
C PRO A 49 -7.15 11.89 -2.76
N VAL A 50 -6.13 11.75 -3.60
CA VAL A 50 -6.11 10.83 -4.74
C VAL A 50 -4.82 10.04 -4.76
N VAL A 51 -4.91 8.76 -5.12
CA VAL A 51 -3.74 7.97 -5.49
C VAL A 51 -3.48 8.18 -6.98
N ALA A 52 -2.22 8.42 -7.37
CA ALA A 52 -1.86 8.60 -8.76
C ALA A 52 -2.35 7.44 -9.64
N GLY A 53 -3.04 7.75 -10.74
CA GLY A 53 -3.63 6.73 -11.63
C GLY A 53 -4.84 6.00 -11.04
N SER A 54 -5.42 6.50 -9.93
CA SER A 54 -6.64 5.98 -9.28
C SER A 54 -6.60 4.49 -8.93
N SER A 55 -5.40 3.94 -8.71
CA SER A 55 -5.20 2.54 -8.35
C SER A 55 -3.93 2.36 -7.50
N PRO A 56 -3.90 1.36 -6.59
CA PRO A 56 -2.70 1.07 -5.82
C PRO A 56 -1.50 0.75 -6.72
N SER A 57 -0.31 1.15 -6.27
CA SER A 57 0.93 0.78 -6.94
C SER A 57 1.11 -0.74 -6.98
N ARG A 58 1.59 -1.23 -8.13
CA ARG A 58 1.92 -2.66 -8.35
C ARG A 58 3.41 -2.94 -8.37
N GLU A 59 4.21 -1.89 -8.50
CA GLU A 59 5.66 -1.94 -8.57
C GLU A 59 6.25 -1.14 -7.41
N PRO A 60 7.49 -1.45 -6.99
CA PRO A 60 8.17 -0.69 -5.96
C PRO A 60 8.18 0.82 -6.25
N ARG A 61 7.85 1.61 -5.24
CA ARG A 61 7.93 3.07 -5.27
C ARG A 61 8.96 3.56 -4.25
N PRO A 62 9.50 4.78 -4.40
CA PRO A 62 10.28 5.41 -3.34
C PRO A 62 9.54 5.36 -2.00
N ALA A 63 10.25 4.98 -0.94
CA ALA A 63 9.68 4.87 0.40
C ALA A 63 9.41 6.26 1.02
N PRO A 64 8.54 6.35 2.05
CA PRO A 64 8.37 7.57 2.83
C PRO A 64 9.68 8.04 3.45
N VAL A 65 9.80 9.36 3.64
CA VAL A 65 10.97 9.92 4.32
C VAL A 65 10.93 9.59 5.81
N GLY A 66 11.91 8.82 6.26
CA GLY A 66 12.09 8.46 7.66
C GLY A 66 12.60 9.62 8.52
N ARG A 67 12.52 9.44 9.84
CA ARG A 67 13.08 10.35 10.84
C ARG A 67 14.47 9.90 11.28
#